data_AF-A0A1H2G3A8-F1
#
_entry.id   AF-A0A1H2G3A8-F1
#
_cell.length_a   1.000
_cell.length_b   1.000
_cell.length_c   1.000
_cell.angle_alpha   90.00
_cell.angle_beta   90.00
_cell.angle_gamma   90.00
#
_symmetry.space_group_name_H-M   'P 1'
#
loop_
_entity.id
_entity.type
_entity.pdbx_description
1 polymer ?
#
loop_
_entity_poly.entity_id
_entity_poly.type
_entity_poly.pdbx_seq_one_letter_code
_entity_poly.pdbx_strand_id
1 'polypeptide(L)'
;MPLIRIWSRQASAPRRQRFRRDALTVALTAIGAFAVSACSMVGSNDYVADGGATASTGCHGSAGSYFLPKTYLHINVTEKTATDVRVMPIQPMRLPDRSKSYCLDFLGSPTSNDKLAITKTESQLLEKITANAEDRSEQILKTIADTGIALAKAAALRADPGIQAAGRDRNYKDTFDPFDPDALQVVNSNLHSYGLCVVVPGQDEVVSMQHLSKTCNHPVSRGTRNRLLLGSGKTGALAYAAQSKTTLPPSTYSRGILYRPRLPYAVYVLTKKNRKLSGGWQILSKSMIAMENEAPVLSVGVDRTFFATRSTTLDFQEGMLRDVTIEKTSELESFVKVPLHIAQAIVNLPAQIIQLRIDIGNKDAELIRARAALISAEADLIAALAAKDNAQAGTGSAGTNAQTVAAGLGLSSGGGMQSCIARCNSFGGDGRCEALCSCQLLCSGQGDTPQCARYCSIAQ
;
A
#
# COMPACT_ATOMS: atom_id res chain seq x y z
N MET A 1 -49.01 43.17 -73.17
CA MET A 1 -49.46 42.60 -71.88
C MET A 1 -48.26 42.48 -70.96
N PRO A 2 -48.27 43.13 -69.78
CA PRO A 2 -47.10 43.27 -68.92
C PRO A 2 -47.03 42.18 -67.83
N LEU A 3 -45.82 41.72 -67.51
CA LEU A 3 -45.49 40.85 -66.38
C LEU A 3 -44.99 41.72 -65.22
N ILE A 4 -45.76 41.75 -64.13
CA ILE A 4 -45.47 42.48 -62.90
C ILE A 4 -44.55 41.63 -62.02
N ARG A 5 -43.30 42.09 -61.83
CA ARG A 5 -42.37 41.56 -60.83
C ARG A 5 -42.69 42.14 -59.46
N ILE A 6 -43.11 41.28 -58.52
CA ILE A 6 -43.29 41.63 -57.11
C ILE A 6 -41.96 41.44 -56.38
N TRP A 7 -41.36 42.54 -55.93
CA TRP A 7 -40.20 42.54 -55.03
C TRP A 7 -40.66 42.33 -53.58
N SER A 8 -40.26 41.22 -52.96
CA SER A 8 -40.40 41.01 -51.52
C SER A 8 -39.25 41.69 -50.78
N ARG A 9 -39.57 42.72 -49.98
CA ARG A 9 -38.64 43.37 -49.06
C ARG A 9 -38.38 42.44 -47.87
N GLN A 10 -37.21 41.83 -47.80
CA GLN A 10 -36.72 41.20 -46.57
C GLN A 10 -36.29 42.29 -45.57
N ALA A 11 -37.02 42.37 -44.46
CA ALA A 11 -36.69 43.23 -43.33
C ALA A 11 -35.45 42.68 -42.61
N SER A 12 -34.36 43.44 -42.65
CA SER A 12 -33.12 43.18 -41.91
C SER A 12 -33.33 43.46 -40.41
N ALA A 13 -33.29 42.42 -39.59
CA ALA A 13 -33.30 42.50 -38.13
C ALA A 13 -32.01 43.17 -37.58
N PRO A 14 -32.08 43.88 -36.44
CA PRO A 14 -30.98 44.70 -35.93
C PRO A 14 -29.77 43.84 -35.48
N ARG A 15 -28.65 44.01 -36.18
CA ARG A 15 -27.36 43.30 -36.02
C ARG A 15 -26.69 43.42 -34.64
N ARG A 16 -27.17 44.27 -33.73
CA ARG A 16 -26.54 44.53 -32.42
C ARG A 16 -26.85 43.49 -31.35
N GLN A 17 -27.85 42.63 -31.54
CA GLN A 17 -28.29 41.70 -30.48
C GLN A 17 -27.60 40.33 -30.51
N ARG A 18 -26.98 39.93 -31.63
CA ARG A 18 -26.26 38.64 -31.73
C ARG A 18 -24.88 38.67 -31.05
N PHE A 19 -24.14 39.78 -31.17
CA PHE A 19 -22.80 39.90 -30.56
C PHE A 19 -22.79 39.77 -29.02
N ARG A 20 -23.88 40.15 -28.33
CA ARG A 20 -23.95 40.03 -26.87
C ARG A 20 -24.17 38.61 -26.37
N ARG A 21 -24.82 37.75 -27.16
CA ARG A 21 -25.05 36.35 -26.76
C ARG A 21 -23.78 35.51 -26.93
N ASP A 22 -23.04 35.73 -28.02
CA ASP A 22 -21.82 34.97 -28.30
C ASP A 22 -20.65 35.35 -27.36
N ALA A 23 -20.57 36.62 -26.94
CA ALA A 23 -19.56 37.04 -25.94
C ALA A 23 -19.84 36.45 -24.54
N LEU A 24 -21.10 36.28 -24.16
CA LEU A 24 -21.48 35.75 -22.85
C LEU A 24 -21.24 34.23 -22.76
N THR A 25 -21.51 33.49 -23.84
CA THR A 25 -21.22 32.04 -23.89
C THR A 25 -19.71 31.78 -23.87
N VAL A 26 -18.90 32.56 -24.60
CA VAL A 26 -17.43 32.43 -24.57
C VAL A 26 -16.87 32.72 -23.17
N ALA A 27 -17.36 33.76 -22.50
CA ALA A 27 -16.94 34.09 -21.13
C ALA A 27 -17.31 32.99 -20.12
N LEU A 28 -18.52 32.43 -20.20
CA LEU A 28 -18.95 31.33 -19.32
C LEU A 28 -18.17 30.03 -19.57
N THR A 29 -17.84 29.71 -20.81
CA THR A 29 -16.98 28.54 -21.12
C THR A 29 -15.54 28.72 -20.63
N ALA A 30 -15.00 29.94 -20.70
CA ALA A 30 -13.66 30.22 -20.19
C ALA A 30 -13.59 30.07 -18.66
N ILE A 31 -14.56 30.63 -17.92
CA ILE A 31 -14.63 30.48 -16.45
C ILE A 31 -14.80 29.02 -16.04
N GLY A 32 -15.61 28.25 -16.78
CA GLY A 32 -15.76 26.81 -16.56
C GLY A 32 -14.44 26.04 -16.74
N ALA A 33 -13.64 26.36 -17.76
CA ALA A 33 -12.37 25.69 -18.01
C ALA A 33 -11.32 25.94 -16.91
N PHE A 34 -11.29 27.14 -16.32
CA PHE A 34 -10.37 27.46 -15.21
C PHE A 34 -10.75 26.79 -13.87
N ALA A 35 -12.04 26.50 -13.64
CA ALA A 35 -12.47 25.84 -12.41
C ALA A 35 -12.05 24.36 -12.33
N VAL A 36 -11.89 23.68 -13.47
CA VAL A 36 -11.53 22.24 -13.49
C VAL A 36 -10.02 22.01 -13.36
N SER A 37 -9.17 23.00 -13.67
CA SER A 37 -7.71 22.86 -13.57
C SER A 37 -7.13 23.02 -12.15
N ALA A 38 -7.93 23.44 -11.17
CA ALA A 38 -7.44 23.75 -9.82
C ALA A 38 -7.24 22.52 -8.91
N CYS A 39 -7.73 21.33 -9.30
CA CYS A 39 -7.66 20.11 -8.48
C CYS A 39 -6.65 19.08 -9.02
N SER A 40 -5.48 19.49 -9.53
CA SER A 40 -4.40 18.55 -9.82
C SER A 40 -3.83 18.01 -8.50
N MET A 41 -4.32 16.85 -8.05
CA MET A 41 -3.74 16.11 -6.93
C MET A 41 -2.28 15.71 -7.26
N VAL A 42 -1.44 15.60 -6.23
CA VAL A 42 -0.08 15.08 -6.36
C VAL A 42 -0.16 13.66 -6.91
N GLY A 43 0.20 13.48 -8.18
CA GLY A 43 0.30 12.16 -8.78
C GLY A 43 1.52 11.44 -8.25
N SER A 44 1.34 10.29 -7.61
CA SER A 44 2.41 9.30 -7.45
C SER A 44 2.33 8.35 -8.63
N ASN A 45 3.43 8.18 -9.35
CA ASN A 45 3.51 7.28 -10.50
C ASN A 45 4.47 6.14 -10.19
N ASP A 46 4.16 4.95 -10.71
CA ASP A 46 5.07 3.81 -10.66
C ASP A 46 6.34 4.15 -11.45
N TYR A 47 7.49 3.93 -10.83
CA TYR A 47 8.78 4.12 -11.46
C TYR A 47 9.34 2.78 -11.94
N VAL A 48 9.51 2.66 -13.26
CA VAL A 48 10.23 1.52 -13.85
C VAL A 48 11.69 1.89 -14.02
N ALA A 49 12.54 1.20 -13.28
CA ALA A 49 13.98 1.34 -13.37
C ALA A 49 14.48 0.62 -14.64
N ASP A 50 14.53 1.33 -15.77
CA ASP A 50 15.22 0.84 -16.96
C ASP A 50 16.73 0.73 -16.66
N GLY A 51 17.16 -0.45 -16.22
CA GLY A 51 18.57 -0.78 -16.09
C GLY A 51 19.33 0.12 -15.11
N GLY A 52 18.82 0.28 -13.89
CA GLY A 52 19.58 0.68 -12.71
C GLY A 52 20.63 1.77 -12.94
N ALA A 53 20.18 3.02 -13.04
CA ALA A 53 21.04 4.20 -12.86
C ALA A 53 21.56 4.23 -11.42
N THR A 54 22.41 3.28 -11.06
CA THR A 54 23.28 3.40 -9.90
C THR A 54 24.20 4.59 -10.19
N ALA A 55 24.34 5.51 -9.24
CA ALA A 55 25.14 6.72 -9.33
C ALA A 55 26.66 6.43 -9.37
N SER A 56 27.05 5.31 -9.98
CA SER A 56 28.44 4.92 -10.20
C SER A 56 29.20 5.94 -11.05
N THR A 57 28.50 6.75 -11.84
CA THR A 57 29.06 7.78 -12.72
C THR A 57 28.96 9.20 -12.15
N GLY A 58 28.84 9.36 -10.82
CA GLY A 58 28.72 10.66 -10.18
C GLY A 58 27.38 11.36 -10.50
N CYS A 59 26.94 12.24 -9.61
CA CYS A 59 25.74 13.05 -9.85
C CYS A 59 26.13 14.41 -10.43
N HIS A 60 25.31 14.94 -11.33
CA HIS A 60 25.57 16.25 -11.94
C HIS A 60 25.24 17.38 -10.95
N GLY A 61 24.26 17.18 -10.07
CA GLY A 61 23.89 18.13 -9.03
C GLY A 61 24.80 18.11 -7.81
N SER A 62 25.02 19.28 -7.20
CA SER A 62 25.75 19.44 -5.93
C SER A 62 25.04 18.78 -4.73
N ALA A 63 23.76 18.46 -4.86
CA ALA A 63 22.97 17.72 -3.87
C ALA A 63 23.42 16.25 -3.69
N GLY A 64 24.22 15.74 -4.63
CA GLY A 64 24.78 14.40 -4.58
C GLY A 64 23.74 13.29 -4.78
N SER A 65 24.03 12.12 -4.23
CA SER A 65 23.13 10.95 -4.29
C SER A 65 22.44 10.67 -2.96
N TYR A 66 21.43 9.81 -3.01
CA TYR A 66 20.80 9.15 -1.87
C TYR A 66 20.52 7.69 -2.19
N PHE A 67 20.15 6.91 -1.18
CA PHE A 67 19.76 5.50 -1.35
C PHE A 67 18.32 5.29 -0.92
N LEU A 68 17.64 4.36 -1.57
CA LEU A 68 16.35 3.86 -1.07
C LEU A 68 16.57 3.00 0.19
N PRO A 69 15.60 2.97 1.12
CA PRO A 69 15.71 2.13 2.30
C PRO A 69 15.51 0.64 1.97
N LYS A 70 16.16 -0.21 2.76
CA LYS A 70 15.98 -1.65 2.80
C LYS A 70 15.87 -2.11 4.25
N THR A 71 14.90 -2.96 4.54
CA THR A 71 14.74 -3.54 5.88
C THR A 71 15.53 -4.84 5.98
N TYR A 72 16.30 -4.95 7.07
CA TYR A 72 16.93 -6.15 7.56
C TYR A 72 16.22 -6.60 8.84
N LEU A 73 16.17 -7.89 9.09
CA LEU A 73 15.63 -8.43 10.33
C LEU A 73 16.77 -8.74 11.29
N HIS A 74 16.68 -8.19 12.50
CA HIS A 74 17.57 -8.52 13.60
C HIS A 74 16.91 -9.57 14.50
N ILE A 75 17.57 -10.71 14.64
CA ILE A 75 17.14 -11.79 15.52
C ILE A 75 18.12 -11.98 16.68
N ASN A 76 17.58 -12.16 17.88
CA ASN A 76 18.34 -12.47 19.08
C ASN A 76 17.72 -13.68 19.78
N VAL A 77 18.51 -14.74 19.92
CA VAL A 77 18.13 -16.00 20.56
C VAL A 77 19.04 -16.24 21.76
N THR A 78 18.42 -16.51 22.90
CA THR A 78 19.13 -16.89 24.13
C THR A 78 18.69 -18.29 24.54
N GLU A 79 19.64 -19.21 24.61
CA GLU A 79 19.45 -20.58 25.10
C GLU A 79 20.13 -20.71 26.46
N LYS A 80 19.32 -20.81 27.52
CA LYS A 80 19.82 -21.06 28.89
C LYS A 80 20.03 -22.55 29.15
N THR A 81 19.11 -23.36 28.63
CA THR A 81 19.17 -24.82 28.66
C THR A 81 18.70 -25.38 27.32
N ALA A 82 18.97 -26.65 27.01
CA ALA A 82 18.52 -27.27 25.77
C ALA A 82 16.98 -27.22 25.55
N THR A 83 16.21 -27.00 26.62
CA THR A 83 14.76 -26.88 26.62
C THR A 83 14.25 -25.44 26.84
N ASP A 84 15.07 -24.52 27.36
CA ASP A 84 14.74 -23.10 27.56
C ASP A 84 15.46 -22.25 26.51
N VAL A 85 14.86 -22.21 25.31
CA VAL A 85 15.26 -21.32 24.22
C VAL A 85 14.26 -20.18 24.15
N ARG A 86 14.76 -18.96 24.29
CA ARG A 86 13.96 -17.74 24.19
C ARG A 86 14.36 -16.98 22.94
N VAL A 87 13.36 -16.64 22.15
CA VAL A 87 13.52 -15.79 20.96
C VAL A 87 12.99 -14.43 21.33
N MET A 88 13.84 -13.40 21.26
CA MET A 88 13.38 -12.03 21.41
C MET A 88 12.53 -11.62 20.19
N PRO A 89 11.59 -10.68 20.33
CA PRO A 89 10.85 -10.15 19.18
C PRO A 89 11.81 -9.72 18.08
N ILE A 90 11.55 -10.17 16.85
CA ILE A 90 12.36 -9.79 15.69
C ILE A 90 12.20 -8.29 15.46
N GLN A 91 13.32 -7.58 15.38
CA GLN A 91 13.35 -6.13 15.21
C GLN A 91 13.73 -5.78 13.76
N PRO A 92 12.93 -4.96 13.06
CA PRO A 92 13.34 -4.44 11.76
C PRO A 92 14.43 -3.37 11.94
N MET A 93 15.49 -3.45 11.13
CA MET A 93 16.56 -2.47 11.04
C MET A 93 16.63 -1.94 9.62
N ARG A 94 16.55 -0.62 9.45
CA ARG A 94 16.52 0.01 8.11
C ARG A 94 17.88 0.56 7.75
N LEU A 95 18.39 0.10 6.63
CA LEU A 95 19.70 0.46 6.10
C LEU A 95 19.56 0.91 4.65
N PRO A 96 20.48 1.75 4.14
CA PRO A 96 20.50 2.15 2.73
C PRO A 96 20.73 0.96 1.80
N ASP A 97 19.88 0.81 0.79
CA ASP A 97 20.05 -0.13 -0.31
C ASP A 97 21.12 0.38 -1.28
N ARG A 98 22.37 -0.05 -1.06
CA ARG A 98 23.51 0.36 -1.90
C ARG A 98 23.37 -0.06 -3.36
N SER A 99 22.48 -0.99 -3.68
CA SER A 99 22.17 -1.36 -5.07
C SER A 99 21.21 -0.40 -5.77
N LYS A 100 20.59 0.52 -5.01
CA LYS A 100 19.55 1.47 -5.46
C LYS A 100 19.89 2.89 -5.01
N SER A 101 21.01 3.39 -5.49
CA SER A 101 21.42 4.81 -5.36
C SER A 101 20.80 5.66 -6.47
N TYR A 102 20.36 6.87 -6.17
CA TYR A 102 19.82 7.82 -7.15
C TYR A 102 20.41 9.21 -6.95
N CYS A 103 20.53 9.96 -8.06
CA CYS A 103 21.02 11.34 -8.04
C CYS A 103 19.91 12.34 -7.73
N LEU A 104 20.24 13.35 -6.94
CA LEU A 104 19.38 14.50 -6.65
C LEU A 104 19.73 15.62 -7.63
N ASP A 105 19.44 15.40 -8.90
CA ASP A 105 19.72 16.38 -9.93
C ASP A 105 18.58 17.40 -9.98
N PHE A 106 18.86 18.61 -9.47
CA PHE A 106 17.94 19.73 -9.51
C PHE A 106 18.32 20.69 -10.64
N LEU A 107 17.49 20.73 -11.67
CA LEU A 107 17.67 21.63 -12.81
C LEU A 107 17.02 22.98 -12.51
N GLY A 108 17.69 23.87 -11.79
CA GLY A 108 17.23 25.25 -11.52
C GLY A 108 16.71 25.95 -12.77
N SER A 109 15.60 26.71 -12.68
CA SER A 109 15.16 27.55 -13.80
C SER A 109 15.96 28.85 -13.81
N PRO A 110 16.42 29.36 -14.97
CA PRO A 110 17.02 30.69 -15.04
C PRO A 110 16.01 31.81 -14.70
N THR A 111 14.71 31.50 -14.74
CA THR A 111 13.63 32.46 -14.49
C THR A 111 13.05 32.41 -13.07
N SER A 112 13.50 31.49 -12.21
CA SER A 112 13.02 31.38 -10.83
C SER A 112 14.18 31.33 -9.83
N ASN A 113 13.98 31.91 -8.65
CA ASN A 113 14.91 31.74 -7.55
C ASN A 113 14.49 30.50 -6.76
N ASP A 114 14.93 29.35 -7.25
CA ASP A 114 14.64 28.09 -6.60
C ASP A 114 15.60 27.85 -5.43
N LYS A 115 15.05 27.67 -4.23
CA LYS A 115 15.81 27.23 -3.05
C LYS A 115 15.47 25.78 -2.78
N LEU A 116 16.46 24.91 -2.89
CA LEU A 116 16.35 23.49 -2.55
C LEU A 116 17.17 23.22 -1.28
N ALA A 117 16.50 22.72 -0.25
CA ALA A 117 17.13 22.22 0.97
C ALA A 117 16.89 20.71 1.07
N ILE A 118 17.97 19.95 1.25
CA ILE A 118 17.92 18.50 1.36
C ILE A 118 18.63 18.07 2.64
N THR A 119 17.93 17.33 3.47
CA THR A 119 18.46 16.72 4.68
C THR A 119 18.50 15.20 4.51
N LYS A 120 19.66 14.62 4.84
CA LYS A 120 19.91 13.18 4.80
C LYS A 120 20.39 12.70 6.15
N THR A 121 20.08 11.45 6.48
CA THR A 121 20.68 10.75 7.63
C THR A 121 22.19 10.58 7.42
N GLU A 122 22.92 10.23 8.48
CA GLU A 122 24.33 9.81 8.37
C GLU A 122 24.51 8.60 7.42
N SER A 123 23.48 7.75 7.31
CA SER A 123 23.43 6.60 6.41
C SER A 123 23.02 6.94 4.96
N GLN A 124 22.91 8.22 4.60
CA GLN A 124 22.51 8.69 3.26
C GLN A 124 21.07 8.30 2.84
N LEU A 125 20.18 8.09 3.82
CA LEU A 125 18.74 8.00 3.58
C LEU A 125 18.14 9.41 3.58
N LEU A 126 17.12 9.66 2.77
CA LEU A 126 16.41 10.93 2.80
C LEU A 126 15.66 11.09 4.13
N GLU A 127 15.75 12.29 4.72
CA GLU A 127 14.93 12.72 5.86
C GLU A 127 13.96 13.83 5.46
N LYS A 128 14.43 14.79 4.67
CA LYS A 128 13.60 15.93 4.27
C LYS A 128 14.07 16.54 2.96
N ILE A 129 13.13 16.92 2.12
CA ILE A 129 13.38 17.75 0.93
C ILE A 129 12.39 18.90 0.96
N THR A 130 12.91 20.13 0.98
CA THR A 130 12.11 21.34 0.84
C THR A 130 12.53 22.07 -0.42
N ALA A 131 11.61 22.24 -1.35
CA ALA A 131 11.79 23.03 -2.56
C ALA A 131 10.88 24.24 -2.51
N ASN A 132 11.47 25.43 -2.51
CA ASN A 132 10.78 26.70 -2.62
C ASN A 132 11.07 27.29 -3.99
N ALA A 133 10.07 27.42 -4.85
CA ALA A 133 10.18 28.16 -6.10
C ALA A 133 9.55 29.54 -5.89
N GLU A 134 10.36 30.59 -5.91
CA GLU A 134 9.91 31.99 -5.87
C GLU A 134 10.16 32.62 -7.25
N ASP A 135 9.10 33.13 -7.90
CA ASP A 135 9.24 33.90 -9.14
C ASP A 135 9.86 35.26 -8.79
N ARG A 136 11.09 35.48 -9.27
CA ARG A 136 11.83 36.71 -9.02
C ARG A 136 12.09 37.51 -10.28
N SER A 137 11.20 37.43 -11.27
CA SER A 137 11.28 38.26 -12.49
C SER A 137 11.51 39.75 -12.20
N GLU A 138 11.13 40.26 -11.01
CA GLU A 138 11.36 41.65 -10.58
C GLU A 138 12.57 41.91 -9.67
N GLN A 139 13.28 40.90 -9.12
CA GLN A 139 14.22 41.13 -8.00
C GLN A 139 15.60 40.42 -8.05
N ILE A 140 16.04 39.92 -9.21
CA ILE A 140 17.38 39.31 -9.35
C ILE A 140 18.47 40.40 -9.38
N LEU A 141 18.87 40.93 -8.22
CA LEU A 141 20.18 41.59 -8.06
C LEU A 141 20.74 41.65 -6.63
N LYS A 142 20.21 40.92 -5.66
CA LYS A 142 20.86 40.82 -4.33
C LYS A 142 20.82 39.44 -3.71
N THR A 143 22.03 38.99 -3.36
CA THR A 143 22.44 38.07 -2.27
C THR A 143 22.58 36.58 -2.60
N ILE A 144 23.85 36.15 -2.72
CA ILE A 144 24.37 34.78 -2.52
C ILE A 144 25.25 34.84 -1.27
N ALA A 145 24.92 34.03 -0.27
CA ALA A 145 25.68 33.62 0.94
C ALA A 145 24.64 33.08 1.93
N ASP A 146 24.73 31.95 2.64
CA ASP A 146 25.75 30.95 2.90
C ASP A 146 25.00 29.66 3.29
N THR A 147 25.55 28.47 3.01
CA THR A 147 25.15 27.27 3.78
C THR A 147 26.34 26.34 3.93
N GLY A 148 26.96 26.42 5.10
CA GLY A 148 28.05 25.56 5.54
C GLY A 148 27.55 24.33 6.29
N ILE A 149 28.24 23.23 6.06
CA ILE A 149 28.03 21.87 6.60
C ILE A 149 28.44 21.80 8.07
N ALA A 150 27.73 21.01 8.88
CA ALA A 150 28.29 20.39 10.08
C ALA A 150 27.68 18.99 10.30
N LEU A 151 28.44 17.95 9.95
CA LEU A 151 28.14 16.55 10.30
C LEU A 151 29.32 16.02 11.12
N ALA A 152 29.13 15.85 12.42
CA ALA A 152 30.11 15.24 13.30
C ALA A 152 29.41 14.55 14.48
N LYS A 153 29.38 13.21 14.47
CA LYS A 153 29.97 12.32 15.50
C LYS A 153 29.43 10.90 15.36
N ALA A 154 30.21 10.03 14.70
CA ALA A 154 30.11 8.59 14.87
C ALA A 154 31.49 8.04 15.27
N ALA A 155 31.74 7.93 16.58
CA ALA A 155 32.82 7.12 17.13
C ALA A 155 32.54 6.84 18.61
N ALA A 156 31.96 5.68 18.93
CA ALA A 156 32.28 4.84 20.08
C ALA A 156 31.20 3.75 20.27
N LEU A 157 31.27 2.69 19.48
CA LEU A 157 30.79 1.38 19.92
C LEU A 157 31.97 0.41 19.82
N ARG A 158 32.77 0.39 20.90
CA ARG A 158 33.68 -0.73 21.17
C ARG A 158 32.85 -1.85 21.78
N ALA A 159 32.84 -3.00 21.10
CA ALA A 159 32.35 -4.24 21.68
C ALA A 159 33.43 -4.84 22.57
N ASP A 160 33.07 -5.14 23.81
CA ASP A 160 33.89 -5.86 24.79
C ASP A 160 33.61 -7.36 24.68
N PRO A 161 34.60 -8.24 24.46
CA PRO A 161 34.43 -9.68 24.65
C PRO A 161 34.84 -10.07 26.07
N GLY A 162 33.90 -9.94 27.02
CA GLY A 162 34.03 -10.51 28.35
C GLY A 162 33.82 -12.02 28.33
N ILE A 163 34.88 -12.78 28.58
CA ILE A 163 34.82 -14.23 28.83
C ILE A 163 34.30 -14.43 30.26
N GLN A 164 33.09 -14.96 30.39
CA GLN A 164 32.65 -15.62 31.63
C GLN A 164 32.18 -17.03 31.32
N ALA A 165 32.75 -18.00 32.02
CA ALA A 165 32.36 -19.39 32.01
C ALA A 165 31.87 -19.77 33.40
N ALA A 166 30.57 -20.08 33.51
CA ALA A 166 29.99 -21.13 34.36
C ALA A 166 28.47 -21.12 34.14
N GLY A 167 28.00 -22.03 33.28
CA GLY A 167 26.66 -22.02 32.68
C GLY A 167 26.74 -21.54 31.24
N ARG A 168 26.70 -22.46 30.26
CA ARG A 168 26.98 -22.13 28.85
C ARG A 168 25.71 -21.57 28.19
N ASP A 169 25.29 -20.37 28.61
CA ASP A 169 24.25 -19.62 27.93
C ASP A 169 24.70 -19.38 26.48
N ARG A 170 23.97 -19.94 25.52
CA ARG A 170 24.28 -19.76 24.10
C ARG A 170 23.44 -18.61 23.58
N ASN A 171 24.11 -17.52 23.23
CA ASN A 171 23.48 -16.37 22.60
C ASN A 171 23.80 -16.36 21.10
N TYR A 172 22.77 -16.25 20.27
CA TYR A 172 22.90 -16.06 18.83
C TYR A 172 22.24 -14.75 18.44
N LYS A 173 22.99 -13.90 17.73
CA LYS A 173 22.53 -12.62 17.21
C LYS A 173 22.94 -12.52 15.76
N ASP A 174 22.00 -12.14 14.91
CA ASP A 174 22.28 -11.95 13.50
C ASP A 174 21.35 -10.90 12.89
N THR A 175 21.81 -10.31 11.79
CA THR A 175 21.05 -9.34 11.00
C THR A 175 21.09 -9.79 9.54
N PHE A 176 19.93 -10.03 8.94
CA PHE A 176 19.85 -10.58 7.59
C PHE A 176 18.77 -9.91 6.76
N ASP A 177 18.92 -9.95 5.44
CA ASP A 177 17.88 -9.56 4.51
C ASP A 177 16.90 -10.73 4.34
N PRO A 178 15.62 -10.60 4.74
CA PRO A 178 14.67 -11.70 4.64
C PRO A 178 14.30 -12.07 3.20
N PHE A 179 14.59 -11.22 2.22
CA PHE A 179 14.31 -11.44 0.80
C PHE A 179 15.55 -11.87 0.01
N ASP A 180 16.70 -12.01 0.67
CA ASP A 180 17.83 -12.71 0.13
C ASP A 180 17.74 -14.19 0.56
N PRO A 181 17.36 -15.10 -0.35
CA PRO A 181 17.17 -16.51 0.00
C PRO A 181 18.47 -17.15 0.52
N ASP A 182 19.63 -16.68 0.05
CA ASP A 182 20.93 -17.18 0.47
C ASP A 182 21.22 -16.74 1.92
N ALA A 183 20.98 -15.47 2.26
CA ALA A 183 21.14 -14.96 3.62
C ALA A 183 20.17 -15.63 4.61
N LEU A 184 18.89 -15.74 4.23
CA LEU A 184 17.87 -16.39 5.06
C LEU A 184 18.22 -17.87 5.33
N GLN A 185 18.71 -18.57 4.31
CA GLN A 185 19.16 -19.95 4.44
C GLN A 185 20.36 -20.11 5.39
N VAL A 186 21.34 -19.20 5.34
CA VAL A 186 22.49 -19.19 6.26
C VAL A 186 22.01 -18.97 7.71
N VAL A 187 21.11 -18.02 7.93
CA VAL A 187 20.51 -17.78 9.26
C VAL A 187 19.73 -19.01 9.74
N ASN A 188 18.90 -19.60 8.89
CA ASN A 188 18.16 -20.81 9.23
C ASN A 188 19.08 -22.01 9.54
N SER A 189 20.20 -22.14 8.85
CA SER A 189 21.23 -23.15 9.17
C SER A 189 21.79 -22.96 10.58
N ASN A 190 22.01 -21.72 11.02
CA ASN A 190 22.47 -21.41 12.38
C ASN A 190 21.38 -21.67 13.43
N LEU A 191 20.17 -21.18 13.15
CA LEU A 191 19.00 -21.32 14.02
C LEU A 191 18.57 -22.78 14.20
N HIS A 192 18.83 -23.64 13.22
CA HIS A 192 18.53 -25.06 13.31
C HIS A 192 19.24 -25.72 14.51
N SER A 193 20.42 -25.23 14.91
CA SER A 193 21.12 -25.73 16.13
C SER A 193 20.38 -25.42 17.44
N TYR A 194 19.48 -24.43 17.41
CA TYR A 194 18.57 -24.06 18.50
C TYR A 194 17.19 -24.71 18.37
N GLY A 195 16.95 -25.49 17.30
CA GLY A 195 15.63 -26.02 16.96
C GLY A 195 14.68 -24.94 16.47
N LEU A 196 15.20 -23.85 15.88
CA LEU A 196 14.44 -22.72 15.37
C LEU A 196 14.60 -22.59 13.85
N CYS A 197 13.63 -21.93 13.23
CA CYS A 197 13.65 -21.56 11.82
C CYS A 197 12.82 -20.29 11.62
N VAL A 198 13.25 -19.39 10.74
CA VAL A 198 12.52 -18.18 10.36
C VAL A 198 12.08 -18.29 8.91
N VAL A 199 10.82 -17.94 8.65
CA VAL A 199 10.27 -17.91 7.30
C VAL A 199 9.55 -16.58 7.08
N VAL A 200 9.87 -15.94 5.96
CA VAL A 200 9.19 -14.74 5.47
C VAL A 200 8.61 -15.07 4.10
N PRO A 201 7.32 -15.47 4.03
CA PRO A 201 6.64 -15.71 2.77
C PRO A 201 6.49 -14.42 1.96
N GLY A 202 6.32 -14.56 0.65
CA GLY A 202 5.94 -13.45 -0.23
C GLY A 202 4.54 -12.92 0.10
N GLN A 203 4.21 -11.70 -0.34
CA GLN A 203 2.92 -11.07 -0.01
C GLN A 203 1.70 -11.85 -0.50
N ASP A 204 1.82 -12.44 -1.68
CA ASP A 204 0.74 -13.18 -2.33
C ASP A 204 0.78 -14.69 -2.03
N GLU A 205 1.72 -15.12 -1.19
CA GLU A 205 1.93 -16.53 -0.93
C GLU A 205 0.97 -17.05 0.14
N VAL A 206 0.16 -18.04 -0.23
CA VAL A 206 -0.71 -18.73 0.72
C VAL A 206 0.11 -19.70 1.56
N VAL A 207 0.32 -19.32 2.82
CA VAL A 207 1.19 -20.04 3.75
C VAL A 207 0.44 -21.20 4.41
N SER A 208 0.83 -22.43 4.08
CA SER A 208 0.39 -23.63 4.81
C SER A 208 1.47 -24.14 5.77
N MET A 209 1.09 -24.88 6.82
CA MET A 209 2.06 -25.51 7.73
C MET A 209 3.01 -26.47 7.01
N GLN A 210 2.54 -27.14 5.95
CA GLN A 210 3.38 -27.99 5.11
C GLN A 210 4.42 -27.17 4.34
N HIS A 211 4.03 -26.03 3.78
CA HIS A 211 4.93 -25.10 3.12
C HIS A 211 6.01 -24.59 4.09
N LEU A 212 5.61 -24.08 5.26
CA LEU A 212 6.55 -23.60 6.29
C LEU A 212 7.53 -24.71 6.73
N SER A 213 7.02 -25.92 6.96
CA SER A 213 7.84 -27.06 7.37
C SER A 213 8.83 -27.47 6.29
N LYS A 214 8.42 -27.45 5.02
CA LYS A 214 9.28 -27.77 3.88
C LYS A 214 10.47 -26.81 3.83
N THR A 215 10.24 -25.51 3.94
CA THR A 215 11.30 -24.49 3.95
C THR A 215 12.31 -24.73 5.07
N CYS A 216 11.85 -25.11 6.27
CA CYS A 216 12.72 -25.35 7.41
C CYS A 216 13.43 -26.71 7.41
N ASN A 217 12.99 -27.68 6.60
CA ASN A 217 13.55 -29.03 6.54
C ASN A 217 14.75 -29.18 5.61
N HIS A 218 15.13 -28.14 4.86
CA HIS A 218 16.26 -28.17 3.94
C HIS A 218 17.43 -27.33 4.48
N PRO A 219 18.21 -27.85 5.46
CA PRO A 219 19.42 -27.16 5.90
C PRO A 219 20.44 -27.13 4.76
N VAL A 220 21.07 -25.98 4.59
CA VAL A 220 22.13 -25.80 3.60
C VAL A 220 23.32 -26.70 3.92
N SER A 221 23.84 -27.40 2.91
CA SER A 221 25.06 -28.20 3.04
C SER A 221 26.24 -27.31 3.49
N ARG A 222 27.19 -27.84 4.27
CA ARG A 222 28.36 -27.06 4.72
C ARG A 222 29.14 -26.42 3.56
N GLY A 223 29.26 -27.13 2.43
CA GLY A 223 29.92 -26.62 1.23
C GLY A 223 29.20 -25.43 0.62
N THR A 224 27.88 -25.52 0.48
CA THR A 224 27.04 -24.42 0.01
C THR A 224 27.12 -23.23 0.97
N ARG A 225 27.06 -23.48 2.27
CA ARG A 225 27.17 -22.42 3.29
C ARG A 225 28.48 -21.64 3.19
N ASN A 226 29.62 -22.33 3.06
CA ASN A 226 30.91 -21.66 2.90
C ASN A 226 30.95 -20.83 1.62
N ARG A 227 30.35 -21.32 0.53
CA ARG A 227 30.26 -20.58 -0.74
C ARG A 227 29.37 -19.33 -0.63
N LEU A 228 28.28 -19.40 0.13
CA LEU A 228 27.39 -18.26 0.39
C LEU A 228 28.08 -17.22 1.28
N LEU A 229 28.75 -17.66 2.36
CA LEU A 229 29.48 -16.79 3.28
C LEU A 229 30.68 -16.08 2.61
N LEU A 230 31.37 -16.76 1.68
CA LEU A 230 32.48 -16.19 0.93
C LEU A 230 32.04 -15.21 -0.16
N GLY A 231 30.76 -14.86 -0.23
CA GLY A 231 30.28 -13.79 -1.10
C GLY A 231 30.56 -14.10 -2.56
N SER A 232 30.09 -15.26 -3.05
CA SER A 232 29.92 -15.50 -4.49
C SER A 232 28.90 -14.50 -5.04
N GLY A 233 29.28 -13.21 -5.11
CA GLY A 233 28.44 -12.01 -5.16
C GLY A 233 27.70 -11.80 -6.48
N LYS A 234 27.35 -12.89 -7.16
CA LYS A 234 26.58 -12.89 -8.40
C LYS A 234 25.19 -13.52 -8.26
N THR A 235 24.90 -14.33 -7.24
CA THR A 235 23.60 -15.04 -7.16
C THR A 235 22.47 -14.19 -6.58
N GLY A 236 22.69 -13.50 -5.45
CA GLY A 236 21.64 -12.70 -4.80
C GLY A 236 21.12 -11.53 -5.64
N ALA A 237 22.00 -10.82 -6.35
CA ALA A 237 21.61 -9.69 -7.20
C ALA A 237 20.82 -10.12 -8.47
N LEU A 238 21.11 -11.31 -9.01
CA LEU A 238 20.45 -11.82 -10.22
C LEU A 238 19.04 -12.35 -9.93
N ALA A 239 18.79 -12.94 -8.75
CA ALA A 239 17.45 -13.37 -8.37
C ALA A 239 16.48 -12.19 -8.19
N TYR A 240 16.97 -11.11 -7.59
CA TYR A 240 16.17 -9.89 -7.36
C TYR A 240 15.85 -9.14 -8.66
N ALA A 241 16.79 -9.10 -9.61
CA ALA A 241 16.60 -8.45 -10.89
C ALA A 241 15.63 -9.21 -11.83
N ALA A 242 15.45 -10.52 -11.62
CA ALA A 242 14.66 -11.36 -12.53
C ALA A 242 13.14 -11.21 -12.37
N GLN A 243 12.65 -10.82 -11.18
CA GLN A 243 11.20 -10.74 -10.90
C GLN A 243 10.57 -9.39 -11.26
N SER A 244 11.36 -8.31 -11.42
CA SER A 244 10.86 -6.97 -11.80
C SER A 244 10.82 -6.75 -13.32
N LYS A 245 10.58 -7.81 -14.10
CA LYS A 245 10.61 -7.77 -15.58
C LYS A 245 9.32 -7.26 -16.23
N THR A 246 8.52 -6.46 -15.54
CA THR A 246 7.42 -5.73 -16.18
C THR A 246 8.00 -4.46 -16.81
N THR A 247 8.56 -4.61 -18.02
CA THR A 247 8.99 -3.48 -18.86
C THR A 247 7.76 -2.66 -19.25
N LEU A 248 7.39 -1.68 -18.43
CA LEU A 248 6.53 -0.58 -18.86
C LEU A 248 7.34 0.34 -19.79
N PRO A 249 6.71 1.04 -20.75
CA PRO A 249 7.41 1.84 -21.74
C PRO A 249 8.28 2.94 -21.08
N PRO A 250 9.54 3.16 -21.55
CA PRO A 250 10.53 4.10 -20.97
C PRO A 250 10.15 5.59 -20.95
N SER A 251 8.97 5.95 -21.43
CA SER A 251 8.66 7.34 -21.73
C SER A 251 7.76 7.94 -20.66
N THR A 252 8.26 9.00 -20.02
CA THR A 252 7.59 10.16 -19.38
C THR A 252 7.76 10.35 -17.86
N TYR A 253 8.29 9.39 -17.11
CA TYR A 253 8.26 9.45 -15.62
C TYR A 253 9.60 9.72 -14.92
N SER A 254 10.54 10.41 -15.57
CA SER A 254 11.91 10.64 -15.05
C SER A 254 12.08 11.86 -14.13
N ARG A 255 11.00 12.50 -13.68
CA ARG A 255 11.07 13.71 -12.83
C ARG A 255 10.39 13.47 -11.49
N GLY A 256 11.16 13.53 -10.42
CA GLY A 256 10.65 13.42 -9.05
C GLY A 256 11.65 12.78 -8.10
N ILE A 257 11.25 12.68 -6.84
CA ILE A 257 12.00 11.98 -5.81
C ILE A 257 11.46 10.56 -5.74
N LEU A 258 12.35 9.60 -5.95
CA LEU A 258 12.01 8.18 -5.84
C LEU A 258 11.98 7.78 -4.38
N TYR A 259 10.96 7.01 -4.01
CA TYR A 259 10.79 6.44 -2.68
C TYR A 259 10.23 5.03 -2.78
N ARG A 260 10.27 4.31 -1.66
CA ARG A 260 9.71 2.97 -1.57
C ARG A 260 8.75 2.89 -0.37
N PRO A 261 7.46 2.55 -0.58
CA PRO A 261 6.53 2.42 0.53
C PRO A 261 6.84 1.16 1.35
N ARG A 262 6.38 1.15 2.61
CA ARG A 262 6.45 -0.04 3.45
C ARG A 262 5.25 -0.92 3.19
N LEU A 263 5.50 -2.19 2.87
CA LEU A 263 4.46 -3.19 2.74
C LEU A 263 4.50 -4.17 3.91
N PRO A 264 3.35 -4.63 4.44
CA PRO A 264 3.31 -5.54 5.56
C PRO A 264 3.65 -6.97 5.13
N TYR A 265 4.51 -7.65 5.89
CA TYR A 265 4.83 -9.06 5.72
C TYR A 265 4.65 -9.81 7.04
N ALA A 266 4.15 -11.03 6.95
CA ALA A 266 4.12 -11.93 8.09
C ALA A 266 5.49 -12.59 8.24
N VAL A 267 6.09 -12.52 9.42
CA VAL A 267 7.33 -13.22 9.76
C VAL A 267 6.99 -14.34 10.73
N TYR A 268 7.32 -15.57 10.35
CA TYR A 268 7.05 -16.77 11.13
C TYR A 268 8.35 -17.25 11.77
N VAL A 269 8.35 -17.44 13.09
CA VAL A 269 9.38 -18.19 13.78
C VAL A 269 8.79 -19.55 14.11
N LEU A 270 9.44 -20.60 13.63
CA LEU A 270 9.08 -21.98 13.90
C LEU A 270 10.04 -22.59 14.91
N THR A 271 9.52 -23.51 15.72
CA THR A 271 10.28 -24.28 16.70
C THR A 271 10.03 -25.78 16.52
N LYS A 272 11.02 -26.58 16.87
CA LYS A 272 10.93 -28.04 16.90
C LYS A 272 10.87 -28.53 18.34
N LYS A 273 9.69 -29.04 18.77
CA LYS A 273 9.44 -29.51 20.14
C LYS A 273 10.46 -30.53 20.64
N ASN A 274 10.96 -31.40 19.75
CA ASN A 274 12.05 -32.32 20.07
C ASN A 274 13.12 -32.28 18.98
N ARG A 275 14.31 -31.78 19.33
CA ARG A 275 15.44 -31.65 18.39
C ARG A 275 15.93 -32.99 17.83
N LYS A 276 15.82 -34.06 18.63
CA LYS A 276 16.33 -35.40 18.27
C LYS A 276 15.34 -36.24 17.47
N LEU A 277 14.04 -35.97 17.60
CA LEU A 277 13.00 -36.72 16.89
C LEU A 277 12.61 -36.02 15.59
N SER A 278 12.10 -36.76 14.62
CA SER A 278 11.55 -36.25 13.35
C SER A 278 10.19 -35.55 13.52
N GLY A 279 9.96 -34.89 14.66
CA GLY A 279 8.72 -34.14 14.91
C GLY A 279 8.57 -32.97 13.94
N GLY A 280 7.33 -32.65 13.58
CA GLY A 280 7.00 -31.52 12.70
C GLY A 280 7.36 -30.17 13.34
N TRP A 281 7.59 -29.17 12.50
CA TRP A 281 7.75 -27.78 12.92
C TRP A 281 6.43 -27.24 13.46
N GLN A 282 6.50 -26.42 14.50
CA GLN A 282 5.37 -25.72 15.08
C GLN A 282 5.64 -24.22 15.04
N ILE A 283 4.60 -23.40 14.83
CA ILE A 283 4.76 -21.94 14.88
C ILE A 283 4.98 -21.55 16.34
N LEU A 284 6.15 -20.95 16.61
CA LEU A 284 6.48 -20.35 17.90
C LEU A 284 5.90 -18.93 18.00
N SER A 285 6.10 -18.13 16.95
CA SER A 285 5.58 -16.78 16.88
C SER A 285 5.27 -16.36 15.44
N LYS A 286 4.32 -15.43 15.31
CA LYS A 286 3.96 -14.76 14.08
C LYS A 286 3.93 -13.26 14.36
N SER A 287 4.67 -12.47 13.60
CA SER A 287 4.66 -11.01 13.68
C SER A 287 4.39 -10.39 12.31
N MET A 288 3.73 -9.24 12.29
CA MET A 288 3.58 -8.43 11.08
C MET A 288 4.64 -7.33 11.10
N ILE A 289 5.51 -7.32 10.09
CA ILE A 289 6.60 -6.34 9.97
C ILE A 289 6.45 -5.62 8.64
N ALA A 290 6.42 -4.29 8.68
CA ALA A 290 6.34 -3.45 7.49
C ALA A 290 7.75 -3.23 6.91
N MET A 291 7.99 -3.73 5.70
CA MET A 291 9.29 -3.77 5.04
C MET A 291 9.22 -3.16 3.65
N GLU A 292 10.31 -2.51 3.22
CA GLU A 292 10.38 -1.87 1.91
C GLU A 292 10.87 -2.83 0.83
N ASN A 293 11.55 -3.94 1.15
CA ASN A 293 12.40 -4.67 0.19
C ASN A 293 11.71 -4.92 -1.16
N GLU A 294 10.59 -5.66 -1.25
CA GLU A 294 9.92 -5.96 -2.53
C GLU A 294 8.87 -4.92 -2.97
N ALA A 295 8.76 -3.79 -2.26
CA ALA A 295 7.78 -2.78 -2.62
C ALA A 295 8.16 -2.05 -3.93
N PRO A 296 7.17 -1.64 -4.74
CA PRO A 296 7.43 -0.92 -5.97
C PRO A 296 8.12 0.42 -5.65
N VAL A 297 9.06 0.81 -6.51
CA VAL A 297 9.64 2.15 -6.43
C VAL A 297 8.64 3.12 -7.03
N LEU A 298 8.28 4.14 -6.27
CA LEU A 298 7.34 5.18 -6.67
C LEU A 298 8.09 6.51 -6.82
N SER A 299 7.60 7.39 -7.67
CA SER A 299 8.12 8.74 -7.83
C SER A 299 7.11 9.77 -7.33
N VAL A 300 7.57 10.71 -6.49
CA VAL A 300 6.80 11.91 -6.14
C VAL A 300 7.39 13.12 -6.86
N GLY A 301 6.59 13.75 -7.71
CA GLY A 301 6.97 14.95 -8.44
C GLY A 301 7.14 16.15 -7.53
N VAL A 302 8.24 16.89 -7.69
CA VAL A 302 8.42 18.22 -7.11
C VAL A 302 8.25 19.23 -8.24
N ASP A 303 6.98 19.49 -8.58
CA ASP A 303 6.65 20.35 -9.71
C ASP A 303 6.80 21.83 -9.36
N ARG A 304 7.34 22.59 -10.30
CA ARG A 304 7.28 24.05 -10.29
C ARG A 304 5.88 24.51 -10.69
N THR A 305 5.43 25.62 -10.10
CA THR A 305 4.32 26.42 -10.61
C THR A 305 4.88 27.66 -11.28
N PHE A 306 4.31 28.05 -12.41
CA PHE A 306 4.64 29.32 -13.05
C PHE A 306 3.84 30.44 -12.37
N PHE A 307 4.45 31.61 -12.13
CA PHE A 307 3.79 32.82 -11.60
C PHE A 307 3.17 32.74 -10.19
N ALA A 308 3.49 31.69 -9.43
CA ALA A 308 3.12 31.59 -8.02
C ALA A 308 4.23 30.96 -7.20
N THR A 309 4.38 31.46 -5.97
CA THR A 309 5.26 30.85 -4.98
C THR A 309 4.67 29.49 -4.59
N ARG A 310 5.48 28.45 -4.76
CA ARG A 310 5.16 27.10 -4.30
C ARG A 310 6.28 26.57 -3.45
N SER A 311 5.92 26.19 -2.23
CA SER A 311 6.75 25.43 -1.31
C SER A 311 6.26 23.99 -1.30
N THR A 312 7.13 23.05 -1.66
CA THR A 312 6.86 21.62 -1.54
C THR A 312 7.84 21.04 -0.54
N THR A 313 7.32 20.46 0.54
CA THR A 313 8.07 19.76 1.55
C THR A 313 7.70 18.28 1.53
N LEU A 314 8.71 17.43 1.33
CA LEU A 314 8.63 15.98 1.40
C LEU A 314 9.34 15.54 2.67
N ASP A 315 8.58 14.99 3.62
CA ASP A 315 9.14 14.48 4.86
C ASP A 315 9.28 12.95 4.78
N PHE A 316 10.47 12.47 5.10
CA PHE A 316 10.84 11.06 5.07
C PHE A 316 11.19 10.57 6.46
N GLN A 317 10.80 9.34 6.77
CA GLN A 317 11.22 8.63 7.97
C GLN A 317 12.06 7.43 7.56
N GLU A 318 13.37 7.50 7.82
CA GLU A 318 14.33 6.45 7.46
C GLU A 318 14.26 6.12 5.95
N GLY A 319 14.20 7.14 5.09
CA GLY A 319 14.11 7.00 3.63
C GLY A 319 12.73 6.66 3.06
N MET A 320 11.70 6.46 3.90
CA MET A 320 10.31 6.22 3.47
C MET A 320 9.50 7.51 3.54
N LEU A 321 8.78 7.85 2.46
CA LEU A 321 7.98 9.07 2.39
C LEU A 321 6.80 9.02 3.37
N ARG A 322 6.83 9.88 4.39
CA ARG A 322 5.81 9.98 5.43
C ARG A 322 4.72 10.98 5.07
N ASP A 323 5.12 12.14 4.57
CA ASP A 323 4.20 13.25 4.32
C ASP A 323 4.65 14.11 3.12
N VAL A 324 3.67 14.74 2.48
CA VAL A 324 3.86 15.64 1.34
C VAL A 324 3.05 16.89 1.63
N THR A 325 3.73 17.95 2.06
CA THR A 325 3.13 19.26 2.28
C THR A 325 3.39 20.15 1.06
N ILE A 326 2.33 20.66 0.44
CA ILE A 326 2.43 21.62 -0.66
C ILE A 326 1.69 22.89 -0.26
N GLU A 327 2.44 23.95 -0.08
CA GLU A 327 1.92 25.30 0.12
C GLU A 327 2.00 26.05 -1.20
N LYS A 328 0.86 26.51 -1.69
CA LYS A 328 0.78 27.40 -2.85
C LYS A 328 0.20 28.71 -2.37
N THR A 329 0.90 29.81 -2.60
CA THR A 329 0.28 31.13 -2.49
C THR A 329 -0.68 31.29 -3.65
N SER A 330 -1.95 31.59 -3.37
CA SER A 330 -3.00 31.71 -4.38
C SER A 330 -2.55 32.60 -5.55
N GLU A 331 -2.52 32.05 -6.77
CA GLU A 331 -2.35 32.81 -8.02
C GLU A 331 -3.39 33.96 -8.14
N LEU A 332 -4.50 33.82 -7.42
CA LEU A 332 -5.57 34.81 -7.34
C LEU A 332 -5.20 36.02 -6.47
N GLU A 333 -4.24 35.94 -5.54
CA GLU A 333 -3.87 37.08 -4.70
C GLU A 333 -2.98 38.09 -5.44
N SER A 334 -2.25 37.64 -6.46
CA SER A 334 -1.55 38.52 -7.42
C SER A 334 -2.48 39.04 -8.52
N PHE A 335 -3.56 38.32 -8.87
CA PHE A 335 -4.54 38.79 -9.86
C PHE A 335 -5.68 39.66 -9.27
N VAL A 336 -5.99 39.54 -7.97
CA VAL A 336 -7.10 40.24 -7.28
C VAL A 336 -6.62 41.37 -6.34
N LYS A 337 -5.37 41.85 -6.52
CA LYS A 337 -5.01 43.24 -6.18
C LYS A 337 -5.64 44.28 -7.14
N VAL A 338 -6.75 43.90 -7.77
CA VAL A 338 -7.81 44.72 -8.34
C VAL A 338 -9.13 44.16 -7.76
N PRO A 339 -9.94 45.02 -7.13
CA PRO A 339 -10.15 45.12 -5.68
C PRO A 339 -10.86 43.93 -4.99
N LEU A 340 -10.28 43.56 -3.85
CA LEU A 340 -10.62 42.51 -2.88
C LEU A 340 -11.70 42.96 -1.88
N HIS A 341 -12.91 42.36 -1.88
CA HIS A 341 -13.83 42.47 -0.71
C HIS A 341 -14.88 41.36 -0.52
N ILE A 342 -14.95 40.29 -1.32
CA ILE A 342 -16.07 39.32 -1.22
C ILE A 342 -15.61 37.87 -1.36
N ALA A 343 -14.99 37.27 -0.33
CA ALA A 343 -15.02 35.81 -0.09
C ALA A 343 -14.35 35.41 1.24
N GLN A 344 -15.04 35.59 2.38
CA GLN A 344 -14.65 35.01 3.67
C GLN A 344 -15.74 34.04 4.20
N ALA A 345 -16.10 32.99 3.45
CA ALA A 345 -17.15 32.07 3.93
C ALA A 345 -16.95 30.57 3.65
N ILE A 346 -15.89 30.11 2.97
CA ILE A 346 -15.77 28.67 2.61
C ILE A 346 -14.35 28.15 2.86
N VAL A 347 -13.84 28.31 4.09
CA VAL A 347 -12.59 27.65 4.52
C VAL A 347 -12.76 27.17 5.96
N ASN A 348 -13.58 26.14 6.17
CA ASN A 348 -13.66 25.38 7.42
C ASN A 348 -14.14 23.96 7.09
N LEU A 349 -13.30 23.18 6.42
CA LEU A 349 -13.37 21.71 6.23
C LEU A 349 -12.16 21.37 5.34
N PRO A 350 -11.10 20.67 5.81
CA PRO A 350 -11.16 19.43 6.59
C PRO A 350 -10.02 19.23 7.62
N ALA A 351 -10.34 19.14 8.92
CA ALA A 351 -9.38 18.77 9.98
C ALA A 351 -9.50 17.31 10.48
N GLN A 352 -10.28 16.45 9.82
CA GLN A 352 -10.67 15.14 10.38
C GLN A 352 -10.00 13.91 9.74
N ILE A 353 -9.13 14.04 8.74
CA ILE A 353 -8.58 12.87 8.01
C ILE A 353 -7.21 12.37 8.54
N ILE A 354 -6.51 13.14 9.39
CA ILE A 354 -5.10 12.86 9.75
C ILE A 354 -4.90 12.15 11.11
N GLN A 355 -5.97 11.86 11.88
CA GLN A 355 -5.84 11.17 13.17
C GLN A 355 -5.92 9.62 13.09
N LEU A 356 -6.05 9.03 11.90
CA LEU A 356 -6.31 7.58 11.79
C LEU A 356 -5.06 6.68 11.92
N ARG A 357 -3.83 7.19 11.99
CA ARG A 357 -2.61 6.36 11.93
C ARG A 357 -1.85 6.08 13.23
N ILE A 358 -2.29 6.60 14.37
CA ILE A 358 -1.62 6.37 15.67
C ILE A 358 -2.64 5.66 16.57
N ASP A 359 -2.68 4.32 16.54
CA ASP A 359 -3.19 3.40 17.59
C ASP A 359 -3.58 2.03 17.00
N ILE A 360 -2.64 1.34 16.39
CA ILE A 360 -2.90 0.04 15.73
C ILE A 360 -3.21 -1.08 16.76
N GLY A 361 -2.87 -0.92 18.05
CA GLY A 361 -3.22 -1.90 19.09
C GLY A 361 -4.67 -1.83 19.60
N ASN A 362 -5.26 -0.63 19.70
CA ASN A 362 -6.65 -0.44 20.12
C ASN A 362 -7.63 -0.48 18.94
N LYS A 363 -7.15 -0.20 17.72
CA LYS A 363 -7.97 -0.17 16.51
C LYS A 363 -8.41 -1.53 16.00
N ASP A 364 -7.74 -2.62 16.34
CA ASP A 364 -8.26 -3.95 15.98
C ASP A 364 -9.56 -4.25 16.76
N ALA A 365 -9.63 -3.88 18.03
CA ALA A 365 -10.87 -4.00 18.81
C ALA A 365 -11.97 -3.05 18.29
N GLU A 366 -11.60 -1.83 17.89
CA GLU A 366 -12.53 -0.86 17.33
C GLU A 366 -13.02 -1.24 15.93
N LEU A 367 -12.15 -1.79 15.08
CA LEU A 367 -12.48 -2.29 13.75
C LEU A 367 -13.31 -3.57 13.82
N ILE A 368 -13.05 -4.45 14.80
CA ILE A 368 -13.93 -5.58 15.13
C ILE A 368 -15.30 -5.08 15.59
N ARG A 369 -15.37 -4.06 16.46
CA ARG A 369 -16.65 -3.46 16.88
C ARG A 369 -17.38 -2.78 15.73
N ALA A 370 -16.68 -2.07 14.85
CA ALA A 370 -17.26 -1.42 13.68
C ALA A 370 -17.81 -2.45 12.69
N ARG A 371 -17.11 -3.57 12.49
CA ARG A 371 -17.62 -4.71 11.69
C ARG A 371 -18.83 -5.36 12.34
N ALA A 372 -18.82 -5.56 13.66
CA ALA A 372 -19.97 -6.10 14.39
C ALA A 372 -21.19 -5.16 14.31
N ALA A 373 -20.98 -3.85 14.39
CA ALA A 373 -22.04 -2.84 14.26
C ALA A 373 -22.63 -2.79 12.84
N LEU A 374 -21.81 -2.99 11.80
CA LEU A 374 -22.28 -3.07 10.43
C LEU A 374 -23.11 -4.34 10.21
N ILE A 375 -22.65 -5.48 10.73
CA ILE A 375 -23.41 -6.75 10.69
C ILE A 375 -24.75 -6.61 11.43
N SER A 376 -24.78 -5.96 12.60
CA SER A 376 -26.04 -5.74 13.31
C SER A 376 -26.99 -4.81 12.56
N ALA A 377 -26.48 -3.75 11.94
CA ALA A 377 -27.28 -2.84 11.13
C ALA A 377 -27.87 -3.52 9.88
N GLU A 378 -27.11 -4.43 9.25
CA GLU A 378 -27.62 -5.26 8.14
C GLU A 378 -28.72 -6.22 8.62
N ALA A 379 -28.55 -6.84 9.79
CA ALA A 379 -29.58 -7.71 10.39
C ALA A 379 -30.87 -6.93 10.72
N ASP A 380 -30.74 -5.72 11.27
CA ASP A 380 -31.89 -4.85 11.58
C ASP A 380 -32.63 -4.40 10.31
N LEU A 381 -31.89 -4.09 9.24
CA LEU A 381 -32.48 -3.75 7.95
C LEU A 381 -33.27 -4.93 7.37
N ILE A 382 -32.73 -6.15 7.42
CA ILE A 382 -33.41 -7.37 6.97
C ILE A 382 -34.69 -7.60 7.79
N ALA A 383 -34.63 -7.43 9.12
CA ALA A 383 -35.80 -7.56 10.00
C ALA A 383 -36.89 -6.51 9.69
N ALA A 384 -36.48 -5.26 9.44
CA ALA A 384 -37.40 -4.18 9.06
C ALA A 384 -38.08 -4.44 7.70
N LEU A 385 -37.36 -5.00 6.72
CA LEU A 385 -37.93 -5.40 5.43
C LEU A 385 -38.96 -6.52 5.61
N ALA A 386 -38.64 -7.56 6.38
CA ALA A 386 -39.59 -8.65 6.66
C ALA A 386 -40.85 -8.15 7.39
N ALA A 387 -40.72 -7.20 8.32
CA ALA A 387 -41.86 -6.58 9.00
C ALA A 387 -42.75 -5.78 8.03
N LYS A 388 -42.15 -5.08 7.05
CA LYS A 388 -42.88 -4.36 6.01
C LYS A 388 -43.65 -5.31 5.10
N ASP A 389 -43.05 -6.40 4.68
CA ASP A 389 -43.71 -7.41 3.83
C ASP A 389 -44.94 -8.02 4.54
N ASN A 390 -44.82 -8.31 5.84
CA ASN A 390 -45.94 -8.79 6.65
C ASN A 390 -47.06 -7.74 6.82
N ALA A 391 -46.70 -6.46 6.98
CA ALA A 391 -47.69 -5.37 7.06
C ALA A 391 -48.45 -5.16 5.74
N GLN A 392 -47.76 -5.36 4.61
CA GLN A 392 -48.37 -5.27 3.27
C GLN A 392 -49.24 -6.49 2.95
N ALA A 393 -48.85 -7.69 3.41
CA ALA A 393 -49.68 -8.89 3.29
C ALA A 393 -51.01 -8.76 4.08
N GLY A 394 -51.01 -8.01 5.18
CA GLY A 394 -52.20 -7.78 6.02
C GLY A 394 -53.23 -6.78 5.46
N THR A 395 -52.87 -5.96 4.46
CA THR A 395 -53.75 -4.90 3.92
C THR A 395 -54.47 -5.28 2.63
N GLY A 396 -54.30 -6.51 2.15
CA GLY A 396 -54.75 -6.95 0.81
C GLY A 396 -55.83 -8.02 0.77
N SER A 397 -56.69 -8.19 1.79
CA SER A 397 -57.80 -9.15 1.68
C SER A 397 -59.05 -8.76 2.47
N ALA A 398 -59.79 -7.80 1.93
CA ALA A 398 -61.23 -7.68 2.09
C ALA A 398 -61.85 -7.66 0.69
N GLY A 399 -61.84 -8.82 0.04
CA GLY A 399 -62.33 -9.02 -1.32
C GLY A 399 -62.86 -10.43 -1.48
N THR A 400 -64.02 -10.66 -0.89
CA THR A 400 -64.86 -11.84 -1.03
C THR A 400 -65.12 -12.15 -2.51
N ASN A 401 -64.72 -13.33 -2.98
CA ASN A 401 -65.60 -14.21 -3.75
C ASN A 401 -65.05 -15.63 -3.82
N ALA A 402 -65.92 -16.55 -3.43
CA ALA A 402 -65.75 -17.98 -3.44
C ALA A 402 -65.93 -18.55 -4.86
N GLN A 403 -65.08 -19.50 -5.26
CA GLN A 403 -65.44 -20.74 -5.97
C GLN A 403 -64.14 -21.52 -6.30
N THR A 404 -63.79 -22.55 -5.52
CA THR A 404 -64.02 -23.98 -5.77
C THR A 404 -63.15 -24.61 -6.89
N VAL A 405 -62.54 -25.73 -6.50
CA VAL A 405 -62.09 -26.93 -7.24
C VAL A 405 -60.63 -27.01 -7.77
N ALA A 406 -60.04 -28.14 -7.36
CA ALA A 406 -59.11 -29.02 -8.09
C ALA A 406 -57.60 -28.88 -7.87
N ALA A 407 -57.13 -29.81 -7.02
CA ALA A 407 -55.84 -30.49 -7.00
C ALA A 407 -54.94 -30.32 -8.25
N GLY A 408 -53.74 -29.79 -8.01
CA GLY A 408 -52.60 -29.89 -8.92
C GLY A 408 -51.32 -29.95 -8.10
N LEU A 409 -50.62 -31.08 -8.18
CA LEU A 409 -49.26 -31.28 -7.68
C LEU A 409 -48.32 -30.21 -8.26
N GLY A 410 -47.95 -29.22 -7.46
CA GLY A 410 -46.90 -28.26 -7.77
C GLY A 410 -45.72 -28.47 -6.83
N LEU A 411 -44.60 -29.00 -7.34
CA LEU A 411 -43.30 -28.85 -6.71
C LEU A 411 -43.00 -27.34 -6.65
N SER A 412 -43.26 -26.71 -5.51
CA SER A 412 -42.82 -25.34 -5.25
C SER A 412 -41.42 -25.37 -4.61
N SER A 413 -40.55 -24.53 -5.15
CA SER A 413 -39.12 -24.40 -4.91
C SER A 413 -38.74 -23.85 -3.53
N GLY A 414 -39.52 -24.13 -2.48
CA GLY A 414 -39.33 -23.57 -1.13
C GLY A 414 -38.84 -24.56 -0.07
N GLY A 415 -38.79 -25.86 -0.35
CA GLY A 415 -38.58 -26.90 0.68
C GLY A 415 -37.21 -27.57 0.72
N GLY A 416 -36.24 -27.14 -0.09
CA GLY A 416 -35.00 -27.91 -0.36
C GLY A 416 -34.13 -28.18 0.89
N MET A 417 -33.89 -27.16 1.72
CA MET A 417 -32.99 -27.31 2.86
C MET A 417 -33.62 -28.13 4.00
N GLN A 418 -34.87 -27.85 4.35
CA GLN A 418 -35.55 -28.57 5.43
C GLN A 418 -35.89 -30.02 5.06
N SER A 419 -36.17 -30.31 3.80
CA SER A 419 -36.36 -31.71 3.35
C SER A 419 -35.05 -32.50 3.32
N CYS A 420 -33.91 -31.86 2.99
CA CYS A 420 -32.59 -32.49 3.05
C CYS A 420 -32.18 -32.77 4.51
N ILE A 421 -32.34 -31.79 5.40
CA ILE A 421 -32.04 -31.94 6.84
C ILE A 421 -32.94 -32.99 7.50
N ALA A 422 -34.25 -33.00 7.20
CA ALA A 422 -35.18 -33.99 7.74
C ALA A 422 -34.82 -35.42 7.28
N ARG A 423 -34.36 -35.60 6.04
CA ARG A 423 -33.91 -36.89 5.52
C ARG A 423 -32.59 -37.31 6.18
N CYS A 424 -31.64 -36.39 6.39
CA CYS A 424 -30.38 -36.65 7.12
C CYS A 424 -30.60 -37.07 8.59
N ASN A 425 -31.53 -36.42 9.30
CA ASN A 425 -31.83 -36.78 10.69
C ASN A 425 -32.41 -38.19 10.86
N SER A 426 -33.04 -38.74 9.80
CA SER A 426 -33.52 -40.12 9.80
C SER A 426 -32.41 -41.18 9.68
N PHE A 427 -31.17 -40.79 9.35
CA PHE A 427 -30.02 -41.69 9.15
C PHE A 427 -28.93 -41.60 10.23
N GLY A 428 -29.17 -40.89 11.35
CA GLY A 428 -28.27 -40.91 12.51
C GLY A 428 -27.50 -39.62 12.82
N GLY A 429 -27.83 -38.50 12.17
CA GLY A 429 -27.58 -37.15 12.72
C GLY A 429 -26.11 -36.78 13.00
N ASP A 430 -25.18 -37.16 12.13
CA ASP A 430 -23.81 -36.66 12.18
C ASP A 430 -23.68 -35.31 11.46
N GLY A 431 -22.93 -34.37 12.05
CA GLY A 431 -22.77 -33.00 11.52
C GLY A 431 -22.15 -32.92 10.11
N ARG A 432 -21.69 -34.05 9.56
CA ARG A 432 -21.26 -34.20 8.16
C ARG A 432 -22.41 -34.08 7.16
N CYS A 433 -23.62 -34.50 7.55
CA CYS A 433 -24.78 -34.49 6.67
C CYS A 433 -25.27 -33.05 6.38
N GLU A 434 -25.17 -32.16 7.37
CA GLU A 434 -25.52 -30.74 7.22
C GLU A 434 -24.57 -30.01 6.26
N ALA A 435 -23.27 -30.33 6.32
CA ALA A 435 -22.27 -29.80 5.40
C ALA A 435 -22.48 -30.26 3.95
N LEU A 436 -22.88 -31.53 3.75
CA LEU A 436 -23.19 -32.08 2.42
C LEU A 436 -24.45 -31.46 1.81
N CYS A 437 -25.55 -31.34 2.58
CA CYS A 437 -26.77 -30.67 2.12
C CYS A 437 -26.51 -29.20 1.75
N SER A 438 -25.66 -28.50 2.53
CA SER A 438 -25.29 -27.11 2.27
C SER A 438 -24.47 -26.98 0.98
N CYS A 439 -23.52 -27.90 0.73
CA CYS A 439 -22.73 -27.87 -0.50
C CYS A 439 -23.60 -28.10 -1.75
N GLN A 440 -24.54 -29.06 -1.67
CA GLN A 440 -25.40 -29.40 -2.80
C GLN A 440 -26.36 -28.25 -3.17
N LEU A 441 -26.86 -27.50 -2.18
CA LEU A 441 -27.68 -26.31 -2.41
C LEU A 441 -26.90 -25.18 -3.07
N LEU A 442 -25.71 -24.86 -2.55
CA LEU A 442 -24.83 -23.82 -3.11
C LEU A 442 -24.38 -24.12 -4.54
N CYS A 443 -24.18 -25.40 -4.86
CA CYS A 443 -23.66 -25.82 -6.17
C CYS A 443 -24.74 -26.15 -7.20
N SER A 444 -26.00 -26.37 -6.79
CA SER A 444 -27.11 -26.72 -7.69
C SER A 444 -27.42 -25.69 -8.78
N GLY A 445 -26.98 -24.43 -8.61
CA GLY A 445 -27.18 -23.36 -9.59
C GLY A 445 -25.94 -22.93 -10.39
N GLN A 446 -24.73 -23.38 -10.03
CA GLN A 446 -23.48 -22.87 -10.61
C GLN A 446 -22.74 -23.84 -11.53
N GLY A 447 -23.17 -25.10 -11.63
CA GLY A 447 -22.44 -26.14 -12.36
C GLY A 447 -21.10 -26.50 -11.72
N ASP A 448 -20.38 -27.47 -12.31
CA ASP A 448 -19.09 -27.98 -11.81
C ASP A 448 -17.97 -26.94 -11.90
N THR A 449 -18.02 -25.92 -11.05
CA THR A 449 -16.95 -24.92 -10.94
C THR A 449 -15.87 -25.40 -9.97
N PRO A 450 -14.60 -24.99 -10.18
CA PRO A 450 -13.50 -25.30 -9.25
C PRO A 450 -13.73 -24.79 -7.82
N GLN A 451 -14.57 -23.77 -7.66
CA GLN A 451 -14.95 -23.19 -6.37
C GLN A 451 -15.89 -24.13 -5.59
N CYS A 452 -16.88 -24.73 -6.27
CA CYS A 452 -17.75 -25.74 -5.70
C CYS A 452 -17.00 -27.02 -5.28
N ALA A 453 -16.07 -27.49 -6.12
CA ALA A 453 -15.23 -28.64 -5.80
C ALA A 453 -14.37 -28.38 -4.54
N ARG A 454 -13.80 -27.18 -4.39
CA ARG A 454 -13.06 -26.79 -3.19
C ARG A 454 -13.94 -26.76 -1.94
N TYR A 455 -15.13 -26.16 -2.02
CA TYR A 455 -16.02 -26.04 -0.86
C TYR A 455 -16.53 -27.42 -0.38
N CYS A 456 -16.88 -28.33 -1.29
CA CYS A 456 -17.32 -29.68 -0.92
C CYS A 456 -16.16 -30.56 -0.39
N SER A 457 -14.91 -30.31 -0.82
CA SER A 457 -13.74 -31.11 -0.39
C SER A 457 -13.38 -30.93 1.08
N ILE A 458 -13.83 -29.84 1.73
CA ILE A 458 -13.63 -29.59 3.16
C ILE A 458 -14.68 -30.32 4.02
N ALA A 459 -15.81 -30.72 3.42
CA ALA A 459 -16.91 -31.40 4.08
C ALA A 459 -16.79 -32.95 4.09
N GLN A 460 -15.94 -33.51 3.23
CA GLN A 460 -15.58 -34.94 3.20
C GLN A 460 -14.42 -35.23 4.16
#